data_AF-A0AAV2IPE8-F1
#
_entry.id   AF-A0AAV2IPE8-F1
#
_cell.length_a   1.000
_cell.length_b   1.000
_cell.length_c   1.000
_cell.angle_alpha   90.00
_cell.angle_beta   90.00
_cell.angle_gamma   90.00
#
_symmetry.space_group_name_H-M   'P 1'
#
loop_
_entity.id
_entity.type
_entity.pdbx_description
1 polymer ?
#
loop_
_entity_poly.entity_id
_entity_poly.type
_entity_poly.pdbx_seq_one_letter_code
_entity_poly.pdbx_strand_id
1 'polypeptide(L)'
;MTVLKVAVILLVIFLGLNYVNPDNWSPFAPNGVTGVLKGVSAVFFAYIGFDALSTTAEECKNPRKDLPKAMILSLVICTVLYVALALVLTGMVSYTKLNVGDPLAFVFGSEGANIPWVAGIIAISAVIALATVFLVFQIGQPRLWMAMSRDGLLPKVFSSIHPKFHTPWFATIVTGLVVAIPALFMNLTEVTDLASIGTLFALLVVCAGGLF
;
A
#
# COMPACT_ATOMS: atom_id res chain seq x y z
N MET A 1 -2.68 15.48 -3.67
CA MET A 1 -2.60 14.38 -2.69
C MET A 1 -1.41 13.47 -2.92
N THR A 2 -1.19 12.93 -4.13
CA THR A 2 0.00 12.12 -4.46
C THR A 2 1.32 12.88 -4.29
N VAL A 3 1.40 14.13 -4.78
CA VAL A 3 2.59 14.99 -4.61
C VAL A 3 2.96 15.16 -3.14
N LEU A 4 1.97 15.31 -2.25
CA LEU A 4 2.20 15.43 -0.81
C LEU A 4 2.83 14.15 -0.23
N LYS A 5 2.32 12.98 -0.61
CA LYS A 5 2.88 11.68 -0.18
C LYS A 5 4.34 11.54 -0.61
N VAL A 6 4.62 11.81 -1.89
CA VAL A 6 5.99 11.70 -2.43
C VAL A 6 6.91 12.74 -1.78
N ALA A 7 6.45 13.97 -1.59
CA ALA A 7 7.22 15.03 -0.96
C ALA A 7 7.61 14.69 0.48
N VAL A 8 6.71 14.09 1.26
CA VAL A 8 6.99 13.63 2.64
C VAL A 8 8.03 12.51 2.63
N ILE A 9 7.89 11.52 1.75
CA ILE A 9 8.86 10.42 1.64
C ILE A 9 10.24 10.97 1.27
N LEU A 10 10.31 11.88 0.31
CA LEU A 10 11.56 12.53 -0.07
C LEU A 10 12.15 13.33 1.09
N LEU A 11 11.32 14.07 1.83
CA LEU A 11 11.74 14.80 3.03
C LEU A 11 12.35 13.86 4.07
N VAL A 12 11.71 12.71 4.32
CA VAL A 12 12.24 11.68 5.23
C VAL A 12 13.60 11.17 4.75
N ILE A 13 13.73 10.85 3.46
CA ILE A 13 14.99 10.35 2.91
C ILE A 13 16.07 11.43 3.04
N PHE A 14 15.83 12.66 2.58
CA PHE A 14 16.84 13.73 2.59
C PHE A 14 17.25 14.15 4.00
N LEU A 15 16.31 14.27 4.93
CA LEU A 15 16.64 14.59 6.31
C LEU A 15 17.35 13.42 6.98
N GLY A 16 16.84 12.21 6.80
CA GLY A 16 17.37 11.02 7.45
C GLY A 16 18.78 10.66 7.01
N LEU A 17 19.18 10.93 5.77
CA LEU A 17 20.56 10.71 5.28
C LEU A 17 21.64 11.37 6.16
N ASN A 18 21.35 12.51 6.79
CA ASN A 18 22.30 13.20 7.67
C ASN A 18 22.47 12.52 9.05
N TYR A 19 21.55 11.64 9.41
CA TYR A 19 21.50 10.95 10.70
C TYR A 19 21.74 9.44 10.56
N VAL A 20 22.11 8.97 9.36
CA VAL A 20 22.47 7.57 9.15
C VAL A 20 23.81 7.27 9.81
N ASN A 21 23.81 6.32 10.73
CA ASN A 21 25.02 5.71 11.25
C ASN A 21 25.23 4.34 10.58
N PRO A 22 26.28 4.15 9.75
CA PRO A 22 26.58 2.88 9.10
C PRO A 22 26.78 1.70 10.06
N ASP A 23 27.11 1.96 11.34
CA ASP A 23 27.25 0.91 12.36
C ASP A 23 25.93 0.15 12.59
N ASN A 24 24.78 0.81 12.38
CA ASN A 24 23.47 0.18 12.51
C ASN A 24 23.21 -0.90 11.43
N TRP A 25 23.97 -0.89 10.33
CA TRP A 25 23.89 -1.92 9.29
C TRP A 25 24.77 -3.14 9.58
N SER A 26 25.47 -3.18 10.72
CA SER A 26 26.24 -4.36 11.14
C SER A 26 25.59 -5.02 12.35
N PRO A 27 25.12 -6.29 12.25
CA PRO A 27 25.09 -7.16 11.06
C PRO A 27 23.92 -6.82 10.10
N PHE A 28 24.18 -6.83 8.79
CA PHE A 28 23.17 -6.46 7.77
C PHE A 28 22.05 -7.50 7.64
N ALA A 29 22.40 -8.78 7.78
CA ALA A 29 21.46 -9.90 7.70
C ALA A 29 21.55 -10.76 8.98
N PRO A 30 21.08 -10.26 10.14
CA PRO A 30 21.18 -10.98 11.41
C PRO A 30 20.45 -12.34 11.36
N ASN A 31 19.35 -12.40 10.60
CA ASN A 31 18.51 -13.58 10.43
C ASN A 31 18.84 -14.40 9.16
N GLY A 32 19.95 -14.07 8.49
CA GLY A 32 20.37 -14.70 7.24
C GLY A 32 19.33 -14.59 6.10
N VAL A 33 19.50 -15.44 5.09
CA VAL A 33 18.63 -15.47 3.89
C VAL A 33 17.18 -15.82 4.25
N THR A 34 16.97 -16.68 5.25
CA THR A 34 15.63 -17.05 5.72
C THR A 34 14.86 -15.85 6.28
N GLY A 35 15.54 -14.94 6.99
CA GLY A 35 14.94 -13.69 7.45
C GLY A 35 14.57 -12.76 6.30
N VAL A 36 15.42 -12.67 5.28
CA VAL A 36 15.15 -11.88 4.07
C VAL A 36 13.91 -12.40 3.35
N LEU A 37 13.79 -13.71 3.14
CA LEU A 37 12.62 -14.32 2.51
C LEU A 37 11.31 -14.03 3.26
N LYS A 38 11.32 -14.11 4.59
CA LYS A 38 10.16 -13.73 5.42
C LYS A 38 9.84 -12.23 5.33
N GLY A 39 10.86 -11.38 5.23
CA GLY A 39 10.69 -9.95 5.01
C GLY A 39 10.07 -9.63 3.66
N VAL A 40 10.45 -10.34 2.59
CA VAL A 40 9.89 -10.17 1.25
C VAL A 40 8.38 -10.43 1.25
N SER A 41 7.91 -11.49 1.92
CA SER A 41 6.47 -11.76 2.01
C SER A 41 5.71 -10.68 2.80
N ALA A 42 6.29 -10.15 3.89
CA ALA A 42 5.65 -9.10 4.68
C ALA A 42 5.58 -7.76 3.94
N VAL A 43 6.65 -7.39 3.24
CA VAL A 43 6.75 -6.11 2.51
C VAL A 43 5.98 -6.17 1.18
N PHE A 44 5.62 -7.35 0.68
CA PHE A 44 4.79 -7.49 -0.51
C PHE A 44 3.47 -6.70 -0.41
N PHE A 45 2.86 -6.65 0.79
CA PHE A 45 1.67 -5.85 1.03
C PHE A 45 1.82 -4.37 0.62
N ALA A 46 3.01 -3.79 0.82
CA ALA A 46 3.28 -2.39 0.47
C ALA A 46 3.28 -2.12 -1.04
N TYR A 47 3.36 -3.17 -1.87
CA TYR A 47 3.28 -3.08 -3.33
C TYR A 47 1.86 -3.26 -3.87
N ILE A 48 0.89 -3.67 -3.04
CA ILE A 48 -0.50 -3.85 -3.48
C ILE A 48 -1.10 -2.48 -3.83
N GLY A 49 -1.80 -2.40 -4.96
CA GLY A 49 -2.51 -1.19 -5.40
C GLY A 49 -2.11 -0.67 -6.79
N PHE A 50 -1.02 -1.17 -7.40
CA PHE A 50 -0.68 -0.82 -8.79
C PHE A 50 -1.75 -1.28 -9.79
N ASP A 51 -2.46 -2.36 -9.45
CA ASP A 51 -3.56 -2.97 -10.19
C ASP A 51 -4.86 -2.16 -10.10
N ALA A 52 -5.01 -1.32 -9.08
CA ALA A 52 -6.17 -0.44 -8.92
C ALA A 52 -6.32 0.53 -10.11
N LEU A 53 -5.24 0.86 -10.82
CA LEU A 53 -5.27 1.68 -12.04
C LEU A 53 -6.16 1.08 -13.13
N SER A 54 -6.23 -0.25 -13.21
CA SER A 54 -7.06 -0.94 -14.20
C SER A 54 -8.56 -0.76 -13.96
N THR A 55 -8.98 -0.51 -12.71
CA THR A 55 -10.40 -0.26 -12.37
C THR A 55 -10.92 1.09 -12.91
N THR A 56 -10.00 1.97 -13.30
CA THR A 56 -10.29 3.27 -13.93
C THR A 56 -9.92 3.28 -15.42
N ALA A 57 -9.71 2.11 -16.01
CA ALA A 57 -9.40 1.98 -17.43
C ALA A 57 -10.44 2.64 -18.33
N GLU A 58 -11.73 2.56 -17.97
CA GLU A 58 -12.83 3.17 -18.72
C GLU A 58 -12.79 4.71 -18.74
N GLU A 59 -12.06 5.33 -17.79
CA GLU A 59 -11.92 6.78 -17.66
C GLU A 59 -10.65 7.29 -18.38
N CYS A 60 -9.82 6.39 -18.94
CA CYS A 60 -8.57 6.74 -19.60
C CYS A 60 -8.78 7.07 -21.09
N LYS A 61 -8.11 8.12 -21.59
CA LYS A 61 -8.17 8.51 -23.02
C LYS A 61 -7.56 7.46 -23.95
N ASN A 62 -6.44 6.85 -23.55
CA ASN A 62 -5.82 5.75 -24.30
C ASN A 62 -5.39 4.60 -23.37
N PRO A 63 -6.36 3.79 -22.88
CA PRO A 63 -6.09 2.76 -21.87
C PRO A 63 -5.00 1.77 -22.30
N ARG A 64 -4.94 1.43 -23.60
CA ARG A 64 -3.99 0.46 -24.16
C ARG A 64 -2.52 0.88 -24.02
N LYS A 65 -2.23 2.18 -24.04
CA LYS A 65 -0.84 2.69 -23.93
C LYS A 65 -0.55 3.29 -22.57
N ASP A 66 -1.54 3.93 -21.95
CA ASP A 66 -1.34 4.70 -20.73
C ASP A 66 -1.31 3.81 -19.49
N LEU A 67 -2.18 2.79 -19.41
CA LEU A 67 -2.23 1.89 -18.25
C LEU A 67 -0.94 1.08 -18.06
N PRO A 68 -0.40 0.38 -19.09
CA PRO A 68 0.80 -0.43 -18.88
C PRO A 68 2.01 0.43 -18.47
N LYS A 69 2.15 1.62 -19.07
CA LYS A 69 3.21 2.57 -18.72
C LYS A 69 3.06 3.08 -17.30
N ALA A 70 1.84 3.47 -16.90
CA ALA A 70 1.58 3.96 -15.56
C ALA A 70 1.83 2.89 -14.49
N MET A 71 1.40 1.64 -14.73
CA MET A 71 1.64 0.51 -13.82
C MET A 71 3.14 0.24 -13.63
N ILE A 72 3.91 0.12 -14.72
CA ILE A 72 5.35 -0.14 -14.62
C ILE A 72 6.09 1.05 -13.98
N LEU A 73 5.79 2.28 -14.40
CA LEU A 73 6.47 3.47 -13.89
C LEU A 73 6.20 3.68 -12.39
N SER A 74 4.94 3.51 -11.96
CA SER A 74 4.58 3.61 -10.54
C SER A 74 5.28 2.53 -9.71
N LEU A 75 5.33 1.28 -10.20
CA LEU A 75 6.03 0.20 -9.52
C LEU A 75 7.52 0.51 -9.33
N VAL A 76 8.22 0.91 -10.41
CA VAL A 76 9.66 1.21 -10.37
C VAL A 76 9.96 2.38 -9.44
N ILE A 77 9.18 3.47 -9.52
CA ILE A 77 9.36 4.64 -8.65
C ILE A 77 9.14 4.25 -7.18
N CYS A 78 8.08 3.49 -6.88
CA CYS A 78 7.80 3.03 -5.53
C CYS A 78 8.91 2.11 -5.00
N THR A 79 9.45 1.20 -5.82
CA THR A 79 10.57 0.33 -5.44
C THR A 79 11.80 1.14 -5.03
N VAL A 80 12.19 2.14 -5.83
CA VAL A 80 13.35 2.99 -5.52
C VAL A 80 13.12 3.75 -4.21
N LEU A 81 11.94 4.33 -4.02
CA LEU A 81 11.60 5.05 -2.80
C LEU A 81 11.58 4.13 -1.57
N TYR A 82 11.01 2.93 -1.68
CA TYR A 82 10.96 1.98 -0.57
C TYR A 82 12.34 1.47 -0.17
N VAL A 83 13.21 1.17 -1.13
CA VAL A 83 14.60 0.77 -0.85
C VAL A 83 15.36 1.90 -0.16
N ALA A 84 15.26 3.13 -0.67
CA ALA A 84 15.89 4.29 -0.07
C ALA A 84 15.38 4.54 1.37
N LEU A 85 14.06 4.43 1.58
CA LEU A 85 13.43 4.60 2.88
C LEU A 85 13.89 3.54 3.88
N ALA A 86 13.97 2.28 3.47
CA ALA A 86 14.42 1.18 4.32
C ALA A 86 15.89 1.35 4.74
N LEU A 87 16.76 1.78 3.82
CA LEU A 87 18.17 2.07 4.13
C LEU A 87 18.31 3.22 5.13
N VAL A 88 17.54 4.30 4.96
CA VAL A 88 17.55 5.44 5.86
C VAL A 88 17.03 5.07 7.25
N LEU A 89 15.89 4.37 7.33
CA LEU A 89 15.30 3.94 8.61
C LEU A 89 16.24 3.04 9.41
N THR A 90 16.76 1.99 8.77
CA THR A 90 17.70 1.04 9.41
C THR A 90 19.06 1.67 9.70
N GLY A 91 19.45 2.71 8.94
CA GLY A 91 20.66 3.47 9.17
C GLY A 91 20.56 4.44 10.35
N MET A 92 19.39 5.03 10.59
CA MET A 92 19.17 5.97 11.69
C MET A 92 18.97 5.27 13.03
N VAL A 93 18.22 4.16 13.06
CA VAL A 93 17.90 3.42 14.29
C VAL A 93 18.09 1.92 14.06
N SER A 94 18.66 1.24 15.06
CA SER A 94 18.86 -0.21 15.04
C SER A 94 17.54 -0.96 14.78
N TYR A 95 17.62 -2.00 13.93
CA TYR A 95 16.47 -2.80 13.49
C TYR A 95 15.64 -3.40 14.65
N THR A 96 16.24 -3.60 15.82
CA THR A 96 15.58 -4.16 17.01
C THR A 96 14.56 -3.22 17.64
N LYS A 97 14.71 -1.90 17.43
CA LYS A 97 13.83 -0.86 17.97
C LYS A 97 12.74 -0.41 16.99
N LEU A 98 12.75 -0.90 15.75
CA LEU A 98 11.80 -0.50 14.70
C LEU A 98 10.44 -1.23 14.78
N ASN A 99 10.26 -2.16 15.72
CA ASN A 99 8.97 -2.85 15.93
C ASN A 99 7.97 -1.97 16.71
N VAL A 100 7.56 -0.87 16.09
CA VAL A 100 6.64 0.14 16.63
C VAL A 100 5.51 0.42 15.64
N GLY A 101 4.42 1.01 16.11
CA GLY A 101 3.25 1.29 15.26
C GLY A 101 3.51 2.28 14.12
N ASP A 102 4.36 3.29 14.33
CA ASP A 102 4.79 4.24 13.30
C ASP A 102 6.33 4.39 13.31
N PRO A 103 7.05 3.53 12.56
CA PRO A 103 8.51 3.57 12.49
C PRO A 103 9.03 4.87 11.86
N LEU A 104 8.27 5.50 10.96
CA LEU A 104 8.69 6.72 10.28
C LEU A 104 8.71 7.89 11.26
N ALA A 105 7.65 8.08 12.04
CA ALA A 105 7.64 9.11 13.07
C ALA A 105 8.64 8.80 14.21
N PHE A 106 8.78 7.52 14.59
CA PHE A 106 9.66 7.08 15.66
C PHE A 106 11.14 7.44 15.41
N VAL A 107 11.62 7.27 14.19
CA VAL A 107 13.02 7.52 13.81
C VAL A 107 13.38 9.02 13.85
N PHE A 108 12.40 9.92 13.72
CA PHE A 108 12.62 11.36 13.94
C PHE A 108 12.32 11.82 15.37
N GLY A 109 11.87 10.91 16.24
CA GLY A 109 11.64 11.15 17.66
C GLY A 109 12.92 11.16 18.49
N SER A 110 12.76 11.01 19.81
CA SER A 110 13.83 11.11 20.81
C SER A 110 14.94 10.06 20.69
N GLU A 111 14.66 8.93 20.02
CA GLU A 111 15.60 7.80 19.87
C GLU A 111 16.44 7.87 18.58
N GLY A 112 16.20 8.86 17.70
CA GLY A 112 16.91 9.04 16.43
C GLY A 112 17.36 10.49 16.22
N ALA A 113 16.72 11.20 15.28
CA ALA A 113 17.13 12.56 14.92
C ALA A 113 16.83 13.64 15.99
N ASN A 114 15.96 13.33 16.97
CA ASN A 114 15.50 14.24 18.02
C ASN A 114 14.89 15.55 17.47
N ILE A 115 14.09 15.44 16.39
CA ILE A 115 13.39 16.57 15.75
C ILE A 115 11.86 16.35 15.86
N PRO A 116 11.25 16.65 17.02
CA PRO A 116 9.86 16.31 17.30
C PRO A 116 8.87 17.00 16.35
N TRP A 117 9.20 18.19 15.82
CA TRP A 117 8.37 18.89 14.85
C TRP A 117 8.26 18.14 13.51
N VAL A 118 9.34 17.51 13.06
CA VAL A 118 9.37 16.72 11.81
C VAL A 118 8.58 15.42 11.99
N ALA A 119 8.74 14.75 13.14
CA ALA A 119 7.94 13.57 13.48
C ALA A 119 6.42 13.86 13.46
N GLY A 120 6.00 15.02 14.01
CA GLY A 120 4.60 15.45 13.98
C GLY A 120 4.06 15.68 12.57
N ILE A 121 4.83 16.33 11.70
CA ILE A 121 4.46 16.53 10.28
C ILE A 121 4.30 15.18 9.58
N ILE A 122 5.26 14.26 9.78
CA ILE A 122 5.23 12.92 9.19
C ILE A 122 3.98 12.17 9.65
N ALA A 123 3.69 12.14 10.95
CA ALA A 123 2.53 11.45 11.49
C ALA A 123 1.20 11.99 10.93
N ILE A 124 1.02 13.32 10.88
CA ILE A 124 -0.18 13.94 10.29
C ILE A 124 -0.31 13.58 8.81
N SER A 125 0.80 13.66 8.08
CA SER A 125 0.80 13.32 6.66
C SER A 125 0.53 11.84 6.39
N ALA A 126 0.96 10.94 7.28
CA ALA A 126 0.69 9.51 7.20
C ALA A 126 -0.81 9.23 7.35
N VAL A 127 -1.50 9.90 8.26
CA VAL A 127 -2.97 9.78 8.41
C VAL A 127 -3.70 10.20 7.12
N ILE A 128 -3.32 11.35 6.55
CA ILE A 128 -3.89 11.82 5.28
C ILE A 128 -3.58 10.82 4.15
N ALA A 129 -2.36 10.27 4.15
CA ALA A 129 -1.93 9.35 3.13
C ALA A 129 -2.71 8.02 3.18
N LEU A 130 -2.89 7.46 4.38
CA LEU A 130 -3.66 6.25 4.64
C LEU A 130 -5.12 6.44 4.24
N ALA A 131 -5.75 7.55 4.63
CA ALA A 131 -7.13 7.85 4.25
C ALA A 131 -7.33 7.82 2.72
N THR A 132 -6.35 8.31 1.97
CA THR A 132 -6.40 8.26 0.49
C THR A 132 -6.31 6.82 -0.02
N VAL A 133 -5.46 5.98 0.57
CA VAL A 133 -5.34 4.55 0.17
C VAL A 133 -6.65 3.80 0.43
N PHE A 134 -7.27 4.04 1.59
CA PHE A 134 -8.59 3.50 1.91
C PHE A 134 -9.64 3.87 0.86
N LEU A 135 -9.70 5.14 0.46
CA LEU A 135 -10.63 5.60 -0.58
C LEU A 135 -10.41 4.92 -1.93
N VAL A 136 -9.16 4.71 -2.34
CA VAL A 136 -8.84 4.04 -3.60
C VAL A 136 -9.35 2.60 -3.61
N PHE A 137 -9.12 1.84 -2.53
CA PHE A 137 -9.63 0.47 -2.43
C PHE A 137 -11.16 0.41 -2.32
N GLN A 138 -11.77 1.37 -1.61
CA GLN A 138 -13.23 1.45 -1.47
C GLN A 138 -13.94 1.82 -2.78
N ILE A 139 -13.25 2.49 -3.72
CA ILE A 139 -13.78 2.74 -5.07
C ILE A 139 -13.60 1.52 -5.96
N GLY A 140 -12.46 0.82 -5.85
CA GLY A 140 -12.16 -0.35 -6.68
C GLY A 140 -13.07 -1.55 -6.40
N GLN A 141 -13.31 -1.88 -5.13
CA GLN A 141 -14.07 -3.08 -4.75
C GLN A 141 -15.52 -3.09 -5.28
N PRO A 142 -16.34 -2.03 -5.09
CA PRO A 142 -17.72 -2.02 -5.60
C PRO A 142 -17.80 -2.09 -7.12
N ARG A 143 -16.84 -1.50 -7.84
CA ARG A 143 -16.77 -1.55 -9.32
C ARG A 143 -16.49 -2.96 -9.81
N LEU A 144 -15.58 -3.68 -9.15
CA LEU A 144 -15.31 -5.08 -9.47
C LEU A 144 -16.56 -5.96 -9.25
N TRP A 145 -17.26 -5.77 -8.13
CA TRP A 145 -18.51 -6.49 -7.84
C TRP A 145 -19.63 -6.15 -8.83
N MET A 146 -19.71 -4.90 -9.27
CA MET A 146 -20.65 -4.46 -10.30
C MET A 146 -20.39 -5.18 -11.64
N ALA A 147 -19.12 -5.29 -12.06
CA ALA A 147 -18.73 -6.02 -13.27
C ALA A 147 -19.07 -7.52 -13.15
N MET A 148 -18.70 -8.18 -12.05
CA MET A 148 -19.04 -9.59 -11.81
C MET A 148 -20.56 -9.85 -11.77
N SER A 149 -21.34 -8.90 -11.25
CA SER A 149 -22.80 -8.96 -11.24
C SER A 149 -23.40 -8.81 -12.64
N ARG A 150 -22.81 -7.95 -13.50
CA ARG A 150 -23.19 -7.82 -14.91
C ARG A 150 -22.90 -9.09 -15.72
N ASP A 151 -21.82 -9.79 -15.37
CA ASP A 151 -21.43 -11.06 -16.00
C ASP A 151 -22.23 -12.27 -15.44
N GLY A 152 -23.12 -12.05 -14.48
CA GLY A 152 -24.00 -13.07 -13.91
C GLY A 152 -23.37 -13.94 -12.81
N LEU A 153 -22.13 -13.65 -12.39
CA LEU A 153 -21.42 -14.36 -11.32
C LEU A 153 -21.92 -13.97 -9.92
N LEU A 154 -22.49 -12.77 -9.78
CA LEU A 154 -23.09 -12.28 -8.54
C LEU A 154 -24.57 -11.90 -8.73
N PRO A 155 -25.41 -11.90 -7.66
CA PRO A 155 -26.79 -11.46 -7.74
C PRO A 155 -26.91 -10.05 -8.38
N LYS A 156 -27.93 -9.85 -9.21
CA LYS A 156 -28.14 -8.59 -9.96
C LYS A 156 -28.21 -7.33 -9.09
N VAL A 157 -28.50 -7.49 -7.78
CA VAL A 157 -28.56 -6.39 -6.80
C VAL A 157 -27.22 -5.64 -6.68
N PHE A 158 -26.08 -6.33 -6.87
CA PHE A 158 -24.75 -5.70 -6.85
C PHE A 158 -24.49 -4.77 -8.04
N SER A 159 -25.23 -4.93 -9.14
CA SER A 159 -25.20 -4.03 -10.29
C SER A 159 -26.19 -2.85 -10.20
N SER A 160 -26.95 -2.73 -9.10
CA SER A 160 -27.95 -1.67 -8.94
C SER A 160 -27.29 -0.29 -8.74
N ILE A 161 -27.53 0.61 -9.70
CA ILE A 161 -26.95 1.95 -9.73
C ILE A 161 -27.92 2.95 -9.07
N HIS A 162 -27.39 3.84 -8.22
CA HIS A 162 -28.20 4.87 -7.58
C HIS A 162 -28.64 5.94 -8.59
N PRO A 163 -29.94 6.29 -8.69
CA PRO A 163 -30.46 7.18 -9.73
C PRO A 163 -29.93 8.61 -9.68
N LYS A 164 -29.52 9.10 -8.49
CA LYS A 164 -28.95 10.45 -8.32
C LYS A 164 -27.43 10.53 -8.44
N PHE A 165 -26.72 9.49 -7.97
CA PHE A 165 -25.26 9.52 -7.81
C PHE A 165 -24.54 8.65 -8.84
N HIS A 166 -25.27 7.84 -9.60
CA HIS A 166 -24.73 6.93 -10.61
C HIS A 166 -23.64 6.00 -10.08
N THR A 167 -23.70 5.66 -8.79
CA THR A 167 -22.78 4.74 -8.10
C THR A 167 -23.48 3.45 -7.66
N PRO A 168 -22.75 2.32 -7.57
CA PRO A 168 -23.28 1.05 -7.08
C PRO A 168 -23.48 1.10 -5.56
N TRP A 169 -24.61 1.65 -5.12
CA TRP A 169 -24.87 1.95 -3.70
C TRP A 169 -24.92 0.69 -2.84
N PHE A 170 -25.55 -0.38 -3.32
CA PHE A 170 -25.67 -1.64 -2.58
C PHE A 170 -24.29 -2.29 -2.37
N ALA A 171 -23.48 -2.37 -3.44
CA ALA A 171 -22.12 -2.89 -3.35
C ALA A 171 -21.25 -2.04 -2.41
N THR A 172 -21.42 -0.72 -2.39
CA THR A 172 -20.67 0.19 -1.50
C THR A 172 -21.01 -0.03 -0.03
N ILE A 173 -22.30 -0.23 0.31
CA ILE A 173 -22.72 -0.50 1.70
C ILE A 173 -22.20 -1.87 2.13
N VAL A 174 -22.37 -2.90 1.29
CA VAL A 174 -21.94 -4.26 1.63
C VAL A 174 -20.42 -4.33 1.78
N THR A 175 -19.64 -3.76 0.86
CA THR A 175 -18.17 -3.69 1.00
C THR A 175 -17.75 -2.97 2.27
N GLY A 176 -18.36 -1.81 2.58
CA GLY A 176 -18.07 -1.07 3.81
C GLY A 176 -18.34 -1.89 5.07
N LEU A 177 -19.44 -2.64 5.10
CA LEU A 177 -19.82 -3.49 6.24
C LEU A 177 -18.89 -4.71 6.36
N VAL A 178 -18.54 -5.34 5.23
CA VAL A 178 -17.59 -6.46 5.16
C VAL A 178 -16.16 -6.05 5.52
N VAL A 179 -15.78 -4.79 5.32
CA VAL A 179 -14.48 -4.26 5.78
C VAL A 179 -14.54 -3.83 7.25
N ALA A 180 -15.62 -3.19 7.68
CA ALA A 180 -15.75 -2.64 9.03
C ALA A 180 -15.82 -3.71 10.12
N ILE A 181 -16.53 -4.82 9.89
CA ILE A 181 -16.66 -5.89 10.89
C ILE A 181 -15.29 -6.54 11.19
N PRO A 182 -14.54 -7.06 10.19
CA PRO A 182 -13.24 -7.67 10.46
C PRO A 182 -12.21 -6.68 10.97
N ALA A 183 -12.27 -5.40 10.55
CA ALA A 183 -11.37 -4.36 11.06
C ALA A 183 -11.50 -4.11 12.57
N LEU A 184 -12.64 -4.46 13.19
CA LEU A 184 -12.84 -4.35 14.65
C LEU A 184 -12.24 -5.52 15.45
N PHE A 185 -12.06 -6.69 14.82
CA PHE A 185 -11.70 -7.92 15.54
C PHE A 185 -10.38 -8.56 15.10
N MET A 186 -9.87 -8.23 13.91
CA MET A 186 -8.67 -8.87 13.34
C MET A 186 -7.39 -8.08 13.62
N ASN A 187 -6.29 -8.81 13.78
CA ASN A 187 -4.96 -8.24 13.90
C ASN A 187 -4.42 -7.74 12.55
N LEU A 188 -3.67 -6.64 12.57
CA LEU A 188 -3.06 -6.06 11.36
C LEU A 188 -2.23 -7.09 10.60
N THR A 189 -1.38 -7.85 11.29
CA THR A 189 -0.49 -8.84 10.68
C THR A 189 -1.27 -9.93 9.94
N GLU A 190 -2.34 -10.46 10.55
CA GLU A 190 -3.18 -11.49 9.92
C GLU A 190 -3.86 -10.95 8.66
N VAL A 191 -4.37 -9.71 8.70
CA VAL A 191 -5.02 -9.07 7.56
C VAL A 191 -4.02 -8.82 6.43
N THR A 192 -2.80 -8.34 6.74
CA THR A 192 -1.76 -8.10 5.72
C THR A 192 -1.25 -9.39 5.10
N ASP A 193 -1.14 -10.47 5.88
CA ASP A 193 -0.72 -11.79 5.39
C ASP A 193 -1.79 -12.39 4.48
N LEU A 194 -3.07 -12.36 4.88
CA LEU A 194 -4.19 -12.82 4.07
C LEU A 194 -4.33 -12.04 2.76
N ALA A 195 -4.19 -10.71 2.81
CA ALA A 195 -4.22 -9.86 1.62
C ALA A 195 -3.07 -10.21 0.67
N SER A 196 -1.85 -10.39 1.19
CA SER A 196 -0.67 -10.74 0.40
C SER A 196 -0.82 -12.10 -0.28
N ILE A 197 -1.30 -13.13 0.44
CA ILE A 197 -1.56 -14.46 -0.13
C ILE A 197 -2.60 -14.38 -1.25
N GLY A 198 -3.71 -13.67 -1.02
CA GLY A 198 -4.77 -13.51 -2.02
C GLY A 198 -4.29 -12.81 -3.29
N THR A 199 -3.53 -11.72 -3.15
CA THR A 199 -2.99 -10.98 -4.30
C THR A 199 -1.92 -11.77 -5.05
N LEU A 200 -1.04 -12.50 -4.35
CA LEU A 200 -0.07 -13.39 -5.00
C LEU A 200 -0.76 -14.47 -5.82
N PHE A 201 -1.81 -15.09 -5.27
CA PHE A 201 -2.61 -16.08 -5.99
C PHE A 201 -3.25 -15.46 -7.24
N ALA A 202 -3.85 -14.28 -7.12
CA ALA A 202 -4.45 -13.57 -8.26
C ALA A 202 -3.41 -13.26 -9.36
N LEU A 203 -2.22 -12.78 -8.99
CA LEU A 203 -1.14 -12.51 -9.94
C LEU A 203 -0.64 -13.78 -10.62
N LEU A 204 -0.54 -14.89 -9.89
CA LEU A 204 -0.17 -16.19 -10.47
C LEU A 204 -1.19 -16.61 -11.53
N VAL A 205 -2.48 -16.47 -11.25
CA VAL A 205 -3.56 -16.77 -12.23
C VAL A 205 -3.47 -15.87 -13.45
N VAL A 206 -3.21 -14.56 -13.28
CA VAL A 206 -3.05 -13.62 -14.40
C VAL A 206 -1.83 -13.97 -15.26
N CYS A 207 -0.68 -14.27 -14.64
CA CYS A 207 0.53 -14.69 -15.35
C CYS A 207 0.32 -16.02 -16.09
N ALA A 208 -0.34 -16.99 -15.46
CA ALA A 208 -0.69 -18.26 -16.10
C ALA A 208 -1.64 -18.04 -17.28
N GLY A 209 -2.68 -17.21 -17.11
CA GLY A 209 -3.63 -16.89 -18.16
C GLY A 209 -3.02 -16.13 -19.34
N GLY A 210 -1.99 -15.31 -19.11
CA GLY A 210 -1.27 -14.62 -20.19
C GLY A 210 -0.28 -15.50 -20.98
N LEU A 211 0.00 -16.72 -20.52
CA LEU A 211 0.84 -17.70 -21.22
C LEU A 211 0.05 -18.57 -22.22
N PHE A 212 -1.28 -18.58 -22.14
CA PHE A 212 -2.20 -19.28 -23.04
C PHE A 212 -2.90 -18.29 -23.99
#